data_AF-A0A135VI95-F1
#
_entry.id   AF-A0A135VI95-F1
#
_cell.length_a   1.000
_cell.length_b   1.000
_cell.length_c   1.000
_cell.angle_alpha   90.00
_cell.angle_beta   90.00
_cell.angle_gamma   90.00
#
_symmetry.space_group_name_H-M   'P 1'
#
loop_
_entity.id
_entity.type
_entity.pdbx_description
1 polymer ?
#
loop_
_entity_poly.entity_id
_entity_poly.type
_entity_poly.pdbx_seq_one_letter_code
_entity_poly.pdbx_strand_id
1 'polypeptide(L)'
;MERELKDMLKHGRKFERLRTAEQGVFIRKIPKSKDEPAYLAVEINPIDKSGYPMNKIGVIIRNQYELDAIRAILSQKKVDEILQTIEKISHQ
;
A
#
# COMPACT_ATOMS: atom_id res chain seq x y z
N MET A 1 1.51 11.34 16.20
CA MET A 1 1.44 10.12 15.36
C MET A 1 1.31 8.85 16.18
N GLU A 2 2.27 8.43 17.01
CA GLU A 2 2.19 7.14 17.73
C GLU A 2 0.90 6.92 18.54
N ARG A 3 0.44 7.94 19.29
CA ARG A 3 -0.81 7.89 20.06
C ARG A 3 -2.05 7.64 19.17
N GLU A 4 -2.11 8.30 18.03
CA GLU A 4 -3.20 8.18 17.06
C GLU A 4 -3.21 6.78 16.42
N LEU A 5 -2.03 6.22 16.15
CA LEU A 5 -1.92 4.85 15.64
C LEU A 5 -2.34 3.82 16.69
N LYS A 6 -1.95 4.01 17.96
CA LYS A 6 -2.42 3.17 19.07
C LYS A 6 -3.94 3.22 19.21
N ASP A 7 -4.53 4.41 19.07
CA ASP A 7 -5.98 4.60 19.13
C ASP A 7 -6.68 3.92 17.93
N MET A 8 -6.21 4.17 16.71
CA MET A 8 -6.71 3.52 15.50
C MET A 8 -6.65 1.99 15.60
N LEU A 9 -5.53 1.43 16.08
CA LEU A 9 -5.40 -0.02 16.26
C LEU A 9 -6.44 -0.59 17.23
N LYS A 10 -6.71 0.10 18.34
CA LYS A 10 -7.67 -0.36 19.36
C LYS A 10 -9.12 -0.10 18.98
N HIS A 11 -9.43 1.11 18.54
CA HIS A 11 -10.80 1.62 18.41
C HIS A 11 -11.23 1.91 16.97
N GLY A 12 -10.28 1.97 16.03
CA GLY A 12 -10.56 2.25 14.62
C GLY A 12 -11.47 1.22 13.95
N ARG A 13 -12.12 1.63 12.86
CA ARG A 13 -13.05 0.80 12.09
C ARG A 13 -12.31 -0.28 11.30
N LYS A 14 -13.00 -1.36 10.95
CA LYS A 14 -12.43 -2.40 10.07
C LYS A 14 -12.02 -1.77 8.74
N PHE A 15 -10.79 -2.02 8.30
CA PHE A 15 -10.22 -1.47 7.07
C PHE A 15 -10.15 0.06 7.02
N GLU A 16 -10.16 0.71 8.18
CA GLU A 16 -9.96 2.15 8.28
C GLU A 16 -8.63 2.56 7.64
N ARG A 17 -8.66 3.69 6.91
CA ARG A 17 -7.53 4.27 6.19
C ARG A 17 -7.31 5.69 6.67
N LEU A 18 -6.09 5.98 7.11
CA LEU A 18 -5.61 7.27 7.54
C LEU A 18 -4.63 7.83 6.49
N ARG A 19 -4.77 9.10 6.13
CA ARG A 19 -3.83 9.78 5.22
C ARG A 19 -2.59 10.23 5.98
N THR A 20 -1.44 10.16 5.33
CA THR A 20 -0.18 10.72 5.86
C THR A 20 0.15 12.04 5.16
N ALA A 21 1.24 12.70 5.58
CA ALA A 21 1.72 13.91 4.90
C ALA A 21 2.34 13.57 3.53
N GLU A 22 2.84 12.35 3.38
CA GLU A 22 3.44 11.81 2.18
C GLU A 22 2.35 11.36 1.20
N GLN A 23 2.31 12.00 0.03
CA GLN A 23 1.34 11.68 -1.01
C GLN A 23 1.51 10.23 -1.48
N GLY A 24 0.39 9.53 -1.64
CA GLY A 24 0.38 8.12 -2.01
C GLY A 24 0.71 7.15 -0.87
N VAL A 25 0.99 7.65 0.35
CA VAL A 25 1.24 6.83 1.54
C VAL A 25 0.09 6.98 2.53
N PHE A 26 -0.41 5.83 2.97
CA PHE A 26 -1.56 5.76 3.89
C PHE A 26 -1.26 4.74 4.97
N ILE A 27 -1.94 4.87 6.11
CA ILE A 27 -1.93 3.86 7.16
C ILE A 27 -3.28 3.16 7.14
N ARG A 28 -3.28 1.83 7.11
CA ARG A 28 -4.50 1.02 7.07
C ARG A 28 -4.57 0.09 8.27
N LYS A 29 -5.75 0.01 8.88
CA LYS A 29 -6.05 -0.98 9.92
C LYS A 29 -6.54 -2.26 9.27
N ILE A 30 -5.81 -3.34 9.51
CA ILE A 30 -6.26 -4.68 9.15
C ILE A 30 -6.95 -5.29 10.38
N PRO A 31 -8.23 -5.68 10.27
CA PRO A 31 -8.94 -6.26 11.39
C PRO A 31 -8.36 -7.64 11.73
N LYS A 32 -8.56 -8.08 12.98
CA LYS A 32 -8.21 -9.44 13.40
C LYS A 32 -8.86 -10.47 12.47
N SER A 33 -8.10 -11.48 12.10
CA SER A 33 -8.57 -12.67 11.39
C SER A 33 -8.60 -13.86 12.36
N LYS A 34 -8.89 -15.06 11.86
CA LYS A 34 -8.89 -16.28 12.68
C LYS A 34 -7.49 -16.57 13.25
N ASP A 35 -6.47 -16.35 12.43
CA ASP A 35 -5.10 -16.77 12.72
C ASP A 35 -4.18 -15.60 13.10
N GLU A 36 -4.69 -14.37 13.04
CA GLU A 36 -3.87 -13.17 13.22
C GLU A 36 -4.58 -12.04 14.00
N PRO A 37 -3.91 -11.40 14.98
CA PRO A 37 -4.44 -10.21 15.63
C PRO A 37 -4.60 -9.04 14.65
N ALA A 38 -5.39 -8.04 15.04
CA ALA A 38 -5.47 -6.80 14.28
C ALA A 38 -4.09 -6.11 14.26
N TYR A 39 -3.77 -5.47 13.15
CA TYR A 39 -2.51 -4.74 12.98
C TYR A 39 -2.70 -3.50 12.11
N LEU A 40 -1.71 -2.62 12.13
CA LEU A 40 -1.60 -1.50 11.19
C LEU A 40 -0.57 -1.85 10.12
N ALA A 41 -0.84 -1.41 8.90
CA ALA A 41 0.06 -1.55 7.77
C ALA A 41 0.18 -0.22 7.02
N VAL A 42 1.27 -0.07 6.29
CA VAL A 42 1.41 1.00 5.30
C VAL A 42 0.70 0.56 4.03
N GLU A 43 -0.12 1.42 3.44
CA GLU A 43 -0.65 1.24 2.09
C GLU A 43 0.06 2.22 1.16
N ILE A 44 0.73 1.70 0.14
CA ILE A 44 1.28 2.48 -0.97
C ILE A 44 0.31 2.44 -2.14
N ASN A 45 -0.18 3.61 -2.55
CA ASN A 45 -1.12 3.74 -3.65
C ASN A 45 -0.74 4.98 -4.46
N PRO A 46 -0.21 4.81 -5.69
CA PRO A 46 0.12 5.93 -6.55
C PRO A 46 -1.08 6.86 -6.69
N ILE A 47 -0.81 8.16 -6.77
CA ILE A 47 -1.86 9.16 -6.99
C ILE A 47 -1.75 9.71 -8.41
N ASP A 48 -2.90 10.03 -8.99
CA ASP A 48 -2.96 10.71 -10.27
C ASP A 48 -2.64 12.21 -10.15
N LYS A 49 -2.67 12.93 -11.27
CA LYS A 49 -2.45 14.39 -11.33
C LYS A 49 -3.49 15.19 -10.52
N SER A 50 -4.63 14.58 -10.20
CA SER A 50 -5.72 15.18 -9.42
C SER A 50 -5.59 14.87 -7.93
N GLY A 51 -4.57 14.12 -7.51
CA GLY A 51 -4.33 13.74 -6.12
C GLY A 51 -5.17 12.55 -5.63
N TYR A 52 -5.85 11.86 -6.55
CA TYR A 52 -6.67 10.69 -6.21
C TYR A 52 -5.87 9.41 -6.34
N PRO A 53 -6.06 8.42 -5.45
CA PRO A 53 -5.40 7.12 -5.56
C PRO A 53 -5.80 6.42 -6.86
N MET A 54 -4.82 5.92 -7.60
CA MET A 54 -5.02 5.21 -8.86
C MET A 54 -5.73 3.85 -8.66
N ASN A 55 -5.58 3.25 -7.48
CA ASN A 55 -6.17 1.95 -7.16
C ASN A 55 -7.21 2.06 -6.03
N LYS A 56 -8.25 1.21 -6.05
CA LYS A 56 -9.21 1.09 -4.95
C LYS A 56 -8.55 0.63 -3.64
N ILE A 57 -7.57 -0.27 -3.76
CA ILE A 57 -6.72 -0.77 -2.67
C ILE A 57 -5.28 -0.74 -3.19
N GLY A 58 -4.40 -0.04 -2.50
CA GLY A 58 -2.98 -0.02 -2.80
C GLY A 58 -2.25 -1.28 -2.33
N VAL A 59 -0.94 -1.30 -2.49
CA VAL A 59 -0.08 -2.36 -1.97
C VAL A 59 0.02 -2.20 -0.45
N ILE A 60 -0.44 -3.22 0.28
CA ILE A 60 -0.37 -3.26 1.74
C ILE A 60 0.98 -3.84 2.15
N ILE A 61 1.70 -3.12 3.01
CA ILE A 61 3.05 -3.43 3.46
C ILE A 61 3.03 -3.45 4.99
N ARG A 62 3.24 -4.63 5.56
CA ARG A 62 3.11 -4.88 6.99
C ARG A 62 4.37 -4.56 7.77
N ASN A 63 5.53 -4.78 7.18
CA ASN A 63 6.82 -4.63 7.87
C ASN A 63 7.94 -4.25 6.91
N GLN A 64 9.11 -3.95 7.48
CA GLN A 64 10.28 -3.51 6.73
C GLN A 64 10.81 -4.57 5.76
N TYR A 65 10.77 -5.85 6.14
CA TYR A 65 11.21 -6.96 5.27
C TYR A 65 10.38 -7.03 3.98
N GLU A 66 9.06 -6.91 4.10
CA GLU A 66 8.15 -6.88 2.94
C GLU A 66 8.41 -5.64 2.06
N LEU A 67 8.63 -4.47 2.67
CA LEU A 67 8.99 -3.26 1.93
C LEU A 67 10.26 -3.45 1.11
N ASP A 68 11.29 -4.03 1.70
CA ASP A 68 12.58 -4.23 1.04
C ASP A 68 12.50 -5.31 -0.05
N ALA A 69 11.71 -6.36 0.15
CA ALA A 69 11.42 -7.35 -0.88
C ALA A 69 10.69 -6.72 -2.09
N ILE A 70 9.69 -5.88 -1.84
CA ILE A 70 8.98 -5.15 -2.91
C ILE A 70 9.94 -4.21 -3.65
N ARG A 71 10.78 -3.46 -2.93
CA ARG A 71 11.80 -2.59 -3.54
C ARG A 71 12.77 -3.38 -4.42
N ALA A 72 13.21 -4.54 -3.98
CA ALA A 72 14.08 -5.41 -4.75
C ALA A 72 13.42 -5.86 -6.07
N ILE A 73 12.13 -6.24 -6.03
CA ILE A 73 11.37 -6.60 -7.23
C ILE A 73 11.25 -5.40 -8.17
N LEU A 74 10.84 -4.24 -7.66
CA LEU A 74 10.65 -3.03 -8.47
C LEU A 74 11.95 -2.49 -9.06
N SER A 75 13.11 -2.78 -8.46
CA SER A 75 14.42 -2.40 -9.01
C SER A 75 14.87 -3.26 -10.19
N GLN A 76 14.17 -4.36 -10.50
CA GLN A 76 14.53 -5.23 -11.61
C GLN A 76 14.11 -4.62 -12.94
N LYS A 77 15.08 -4.34 -13.82
CA LYS A 77 14.84 -3.90 -15.21
C LYS A 77 13.85 -4.81 -15.96
N LYS A 78 13.79 -6.10 -15.61
CA LYS A 78 12.88 -7.04 -16.24
C LYS A 78 11.41 -6.69 -16.05
N VAL A 79 11.06 -6.06 -14.92
CA VAL A 79 9.69 -5.60 -14.65
C VAL A 79 9.30 -4.52 -15.66
N ASP A 80 10.17 -3.55 -15.94
CA ASP A 80 9.93 -2.51 -16.94
C ASP A 80 9.78 -3.08 -18.35
N GLU A 81 10.68 -4.01 -18.74
CA GLU A 81 10.63 -4.65 -20.05
C GLU A 81 9.31 -5.42 -20.28
N ILE A 82 8.83 -6.12 -19.24
CA ILE A 82 7.56 -6.85 -19.28
C ILE A 82 6.41 -5.86 -19.44
N LEU A 83 6.38 -4.79 -18.65
CA LEU A 83 5.30 -3.80 -18.71
C LEU A 83 5.23 -3.11 -20.08
N GLN A 84 6.36 -2.67 -20.64
CA GLN A 84 6.43 -2.08 -21.98
C GLN A 84 5.92 -3.03 -23.06
N THR A 85 6.20 -4.33 -22.93
CA THR A 85 5.71 -5.34 -23.87
C THR A 85 4.19 -5.47 -23.78
N ILE A 86 3.62 -5.47 -22.57
CA ILE A 86 2.16 -5.51 -22.36
C ILE A 86 1.49 -4.27 -22.96
N GLU A 87 2.04 -3.08 -22.72
CA GLU A 87 1.53 -1.82 -23.26
C GLU A 87 1.52 -1.85 -24.79
N LYS A 88 2.60 -2.33 -25.42
CA LYS A 88 2.70 -2.44 -26.87
C LYS A 88 1.61 -3.33 -27.48
N ILE A 89 1.28 -4.45 -26.83
CA ILE A 89 0.23 -5.38 -27.31
C ILE A 89 -1.16 -4.78 -27.10
N SER A 90 -1.37 -4.09 -25.97
CA SER A 90 -2.70 -3.55 -25.62
C SER A 90 -3.09 -2.31 -26.43
N HIS A 91 -2.12 -1.66 -27.08
CA HIS A 91 -2.33 -0.51 -27.97
C HIS A 91 -2.33 -0.89 -29.46
N GLN A 92 -2.44 -2.19 -29.79
CA GLN A 92 -2.76 -2.70 -31.13
C GLN A 92 -4.26 -2.92 -31.29
#